data_AF-A0A8T7EHQ1-F1
#
_entry.id   AF-A0A8T7EHQ1-F1
#
_cell.length_a   1.000
_cell.length_b   1.000
_cell.length_c   1.000
_cell.angle_alpha   90.00
_cell.angle_beta   90.00
_cell.angle_gamma   90.00
#
_symmetry.space_group_name_H-M   'P 1'
#
loop_
_entity.id
_entity.type
_entity.pdbx_description
1 polymer ?
#
loop_
_entity_poly.entity_id
_entity_poly.type
_entity_poly.pdbx_seq_one_letter_code
_entity_poly.pdbx_strand_id
1 'polypeptide(L)'
;MSEFPFLSERHLAMLRQESGLSEAIIQARGYRTVTDEADLIPLGFAPWQRRTPGLLLPLHTTDGRAGSPLYRPDNPRVVENRRQKNGDGTYVQRVVKYEQPAGEAVRVDGRLPAALSVSIG
;
A
#
# COMPACT_ATOMS: atom_id res chain seq x y z
N MET A 1 13.12 -16.69 14.70
CA MET A 1 12.89 -16.15 13.34
C MET A 1 11.45 -15.67 13.29
N SER A 2 11.16 -14.46 12.81
CA SER A 2 9.78 -13.99 12.73
C SER A 2 9.01 -14.76 11.65
N GLU A 3 7.72 -15.04 11.87
CA GLU A 3 6.85 -15.66 10.86
C GLU A 3 6.65 -14.78 9.62
N PHE A 4 6.97 -13.48 9.73
CA PHE A 4 6.86 -12.50 8.66
C PHE A 4 8.22 -11.83 8.42
N PRO A 5 9.20 -12.52 7.80
CA PRO A 5 10.56 -11.98 7.62
C PRO A 5 10.60 -10.76 6.69
N PHE A 6 9.55 -10.56 5.90
CA PHE A 6 9.42 -9.42 4.97
C PHE A 6 8.69 -8.21 5.58
N LEU A 7 8.26 -8.28 6.85
CA LEU A 7 7.60 -7.18 7.54
C LEU A 7 8.44 -6.75 8.74
N SER A 8 8.51 -5.44 8.94
CA SER A 8 9.01 -4.86 10.19
C SER A 8 7.93 -5.03 11.27
N GLU A 9 8.33 -5.07 12.54
CA GLU A 9 7.42 -5.19 13.67
C GLU A 9 6.34 -4.10 13.66
N ARG A 10 6.71 -2.87 13.34
CA ARG A 10 5.78 -1.74 13.23
C ARG A 10 4.72 -1.98 12.14
N HIS A 11 5.10 -2.46 10.97
CA HIS A 11 4.14 -2.73 9.89
C HIS A 11 3.27 -3.94 10.16
N LEU A 12 3.82 -4.97 10.81
CA LEU A 12 3.03 -6.10 11.27
C LEU A 12 1.98 -5.67 12.31
N ALA A 13 2.36 -4.83 13.27
CA ALA A 13 1.44 -4.25 14.25
C ALA A 13 0.35 -3.41 13.59
N MET A 14 0.70 -2.58 12.60
CA MET A 14 -0.26 -1.79 11.83
C MET A 14 -1.30 -2.67 11.10
N LEU A 15 -0.86 -3.78 10.48
CA LEU A 15 -1.77 -4.70 9.79
C LEU A 15 -2.65 -5.48 10.78
N ARG A 16 -2.09 -5.97 11.89
CA ARG A 16 -2.82 -6.80 12.86
C ARG A 16 -3.73 -5.98 13.77
N GLN A 17 -3.18 -4.93 14.37
CA GLN A 17 -3.81 -4.20 15.48
C GLN A 17 -4.64 -3.03 14.96
N GLU A 18 -4.12 -2.24 14.01
CA GLU A 18 -4.84 -1.08 13.48
C GLU A 18 -5.85 -1.49 12.38
N SER A 19 -5.48 -2.46 11.54
CA SER A 19 -6.31 -2.89 10.40
C SER A 19 -7.11 -4.17 10.67
N GLY A 20 -6.86 -4.88 11.78
CA GLY A 20 -7.60 -6.07 12.17
C GLY A 20 -7.41 -7.29 11.25
N LEU A 21 -6.32 -7.34 10.47
CA LEU A 21 -6.08 -8.45 9.54
C LEU A 21 -5.55 -9.68 10.26
N SER A 22 -6.09 -10.86 9.92
CA SER A 22 -5.57 -12.13 10.39
C SER A 22 -4.22 -12.45 9.74
N GLU A 23 -3.42 -13.25 10.43
CA GLU A 23 -2.10 -13.68 9.95
C GLU A 23 -2.18 -14.40 8.61
N ALA A 24 -3.19 -15.26 8.44
CA ALA A 24 -3.47 -15.95 7.19
C ALA A 24 -3.73 -14.97 6.03
N ILE A 25 -4.46 -13.88 6.28
CA ILE A 25 -4.69 -12.83 5.27
C ILE A 25 -3.41 -12.06 4.98
N ILE A 26 -2.64 -11.69 6.02
CA ILE A 26 -1.39 -10.96 5.86
C ILE A 26 -0.40 -11.76 5.00
N GLN A 27 -0.29 -13.06 5.27
CA GLN A 27 0.56 -13.97 4.51
C GLN A 27 0.06 -14.16 3.07
N ALA A 28 -1.24 -14.43 2.89
CA ALA A 28 -1.82 -14.65 1.56
C ALA A 28 -1.74 -13.42 0.65
N ARG A 29 -1.82 -12.21 1.21
CA ARG A 29 -1.75 -10.95 0.46
C ARG A 29 -0.32 -10.57 0.07
N GLY A 30 0.70 -11.03 0.80
CA GLY A 30 2.11 -10.78 0.50
C GLY A 30 2.59 -9.37 0.85
N TYR A 31 2.08 -8.78 1.94
CA TYR A 31 2.55 -7.47 2.41
C TYR A 31 4.05 -7.48 2.70
N ARG A 32 4.74 -6.37 2.39
CA ARG A 32 6.17 -6.24 2.69
C ARG A 32 6.56 -4.82 3.11
N THR A 33 7.54 -4.74 4.00
CA THR A 33 8.27 -3.50 4.26
C THR A 33 9.29 -3.29 3.14
N VAL A 34 9.29 -2.09 2.55
CA VAL A 34 10.30 -1.66 1.58
C VAL A 34 11.20 -0.63 2.24
N THR A 35 12.50 -0.90 2.27
CA THR A 35 13.54 -0.02 2.83
C THR A 35 14.43 0.59 1.77
N ASP A 36 14.55 -0.01 0.59
CA ASP A 36 15.31 0.50 -0.55
C ASP A 36 14.35 1.07 -1.61
N GLU A 37 14.58 2.29 -2.06
CA GLU A 37 13.75 2.91 -3.10
C GLU A 37 13.89 2.22 -4.47
N ALA A 38 15.00 1.50 -4.69
CA ALA A 38 15.24 0.72 -5.91
C ALA A 38 14.17 -0.35 -6.13
N ASP A 39 13.61 -0.92 -5.05
CA ASP A 39 12.53 -1.92 -5.10
C ASP A 39 11.21 -1.37 -5.66
N LEU A 40 11.05 -0.04 -5.68
CA LEU A 40 9.83 0.64 -6.13
C LEU A 40 9.91 1.05 -7.61
N ILE A 41 11.10 1.12 -8.19
CA ILE A 41 11.32 1.44 -9.60
C ILE A 41 10.64 0.43 -10.54
N PRO A 42 10.88 -0.89 -10.43
CA PRO A 42 10.27 -1.86 -11.33
C PRO A 42 8.74 -1.97 -11.17
N LEU A 43 8.19 -1.43 -10.08
CA LEU A 43 6.75 -1.38 -9.81
C LEU A 43 6.08 -0.13 -10.40
N GLY A 44 6.83 0.75 -11.08
CA GLY A 44 6.29 1.94 -11.74
C GLY A 44 6.12 3.17 -10.84
N PHE A 45 6.66 3.17 -9.62
CA PHE A 45 6.60 4.36 -8.75
C PHE A 45 7.55 5.47 -9.26
N ALA A 46 7.01 6.67 -9.45
CA ALA A 46 7.80 7.84 -9.83
C ALA A 46 8.72 8.30 -8.69
N PRO A 47 9.82 9.05 -8.95
CA PRO A 47 10.79 9.43 -7.92
C PRO A 47 10.18 10.06 -6.66
N TRP A 48 9.18 10.93 -6.82
CA TRP A 48 8.50 11.60 -5.70
C TRP A 48 7.60 10.68 -4.85
N GLN A 49 7.36 9.44 -5.28
CA GLN A 49 6.52 8.45 -4.59
C GLN A 49 7.34 7.43 -3.78
N ARG A 50 8.66 7.35 -4.03
CA ARG A 50 9.54 6.30 -3.47
C ARG A 50 10.09 6.62 -2.08
N ARG A 51 9.25 7.18 -1.22
CA ARG A 51 9.68 7.61 0.13
C ARG A 51 9.80 6.41 1.07
N THR A 52 10.99 5.83 1.15
CA THR A 52 11.30 4.75 2.08
C THR A 52 11.68 5.26 3.48
N PRO A 53 11.51 4.44 4.53
CA PRO A 53 10.81 3.15 4.52
C PRO A 53 9.29 3.27 4.37
N GLY A 54 8.63 2.17 4.02
CA GLY A 54 7.18 2.11 3.92
C GLY A 54 6.62 0.73 3.68
N LEU A 55 5.30 0.60 3.73
CA LEU A 55 4.56 -0.64 3.53
C LEU A 55 4.10 -0.74 2.08
N LEU A 56 4.43 -1.85 1.41
CA LEU A 56 3.86 -2.18 0.11
C LEU A 56 2.68 -3.14 0.28
N LEU A 57 1.58 -2.80 -0.40
CA LEU A 57 0.33 -3.54 -0.42
C LEU A 57 0.11 -4.06 -1.84
N PRO A 58 0.33 -5.37 -2.10
CA PRO A 58 -0.04 -5.96 -3.38
C PRO A 58 -1.54 -5.84 -3.63
N LEU A 59 -1.94 -5.38 -4.82
CA LEU A 59 -3.32 -5.38 -5.26
C LEU A 59 -3.62 -6.67 -6.00
N HIS A 60 -4.72 -7.33 -5.64
CA HIS A 60 -5.22 -8.51 -6.33
C HIS A 60 -6.50 -8.10 -7.05
N THR A 61 -6.46 -7.97 -8.38
CA THR A 61 -7.65 -7.55 -9.14
C THR A 61 -8.59 -8.73 -9.37
N THR A 62 -9.89 -8.46 -9.49
CA THR A 62 -10.95 -9.49 -9.63
C THR A 62 -10.86 -10.33 -10.91
N ASP A 63 -10.04 -9.91 -11.88
CA ASP A 63 -9.71 -10.63 -13.11
C ASP A 63 -8.53 -11.61 -12.95
N GLY A 64 -8.00 -11.77 -11.73
CA GLY A 64 -6.88 -12.67 -11.44
C GLY A 64 -5.53 -12.17 -11.94
N ARG A 65 -5.46 -10.93 -12.45
CA ARG A 65 -4.19 -10.28 -12.79
C ARG A 65 -3.58 -9.67 -11.53
N ALA A 66 -2.25 -9.60 -11.49
CA ALA A 66 -1.59 -8.80 -10.48
C ALA A 66 -1.95 -7.33 -10.72
N GLY A 67 -2.70 -6.75 -9.81
CA GLY A 67 -2.97 -5.32 -9.80
C GLY A 67 -1.71 -4.56 -9.43
N SER A 68 -1.63 -3.33 -9.87
CA SER A 68 -0.50 -2.48 -9.54
C SER A 68 -0.48 -2.16 -8.05
N PRO A 69 0.65 -2.40 -7.35
CA PRO A 69 0.66 -2.35 -5.90
C PRO A 69 0.41 -0.92 -5.39
N LEU A 70 -0.16 -0.82 -4.19
CA LEU A 70 -0.16 0.44 -3.44
C LEU A 70 1.07 0.51 -2.56
N TYR A 71 1.58 1.72 -2.36
CA TYR A 71 2.66 1.98 -1.43
C TYR A 71 2.22 2.98 -0.36
N ARG A 72 2.48 2.68 0.91
CA ARG A 72 2.20 3.54 2.06
C ARG A 72 3.54 3.93 2.71
N PRO A 73 4.14 5.07 2.32
CA PRO A 73 5.33 5.60 2.97
C PRO A 73 5.11 5.81 4.48
N ASP A 74 6.16 5.63 5.27
CA ASP A 74 6.14 5.98 6.69
C ASP A 74 6.10 7.48 6.93
N ASN A 75 6.68 8.22 6.00
CA ASN A 75 6.65 9.67 5.94
C ASN A 75 5.90 10.12 4.68
N PRO A 76 4.55 10.10 4.70
CA PRO A 76 3.74 10.47 3.54
C PRO A 76 4.01 11.91 3.11
N ARG A 77 3.99 12.18 1.82
CA ARG A 77 4.15 13.56 1.33
C ARG A 77 2.88 14.37 1.54
N VAL A 78 3.07 15.68 1.67
CA VAL A 78 2.00 16.67 1.69
C VAL A 78 1.94 17.35 0.32
N VAL A 79 0.73 17.53 -0.20
CA VAL A 79 0.49 18.16 -1.50
C VAL A 79 -0.60 19.20 -1.40
N GLU A 80 -0.53 20.20 -2.26
CA GLU A 80 -1.59 21.19 -2.41
C GLU A 80 -2.83 20.57 -3.05
N ASN A 81 -3.97 20.77 -2.40
CA ASN A 81 -5.27 20.55 -2.97
C ASN A 81 -5.67 21.75 -3.83
N ARG A 82 -5.36 21.68 -5.12
CA ARG A 82 -5.68 22.76 -6.08
C ARG A 82 -7.17 23.04 -6.27
N ARG A 83 -8.06 22.21 -5.71
CA ARG A 83 -9.51 22.38 -5.75
C ARG A 83 -10.04 23.23 -4.59
N GLN A 84 -9.24 23.48 -3.56
CA GLN A 84 -9.69 24.16 -2.36
C GLN A 84 -8.66 25.19 -1.92
N LYS A 85 -9.11 26.43 -1.74
CA LYS A 85 -8.30 27.53 -1.21
C LYS A 85 -8.72 27.89 0.21
N ASN A 86 -7.76 28.33 1.00
CA ASN A 86 -7.96 28.99 2.28
C ASN A 86 -8.41 30.45 2.06
N GLY A 87 -8.87 31.10 3.12
CA GLY A 87 -9.28 32.51 3.08
C GLY A 87 -8.14 33.49 2.75
N ASP A 88 -6.89 33.09 2.94
CA ASP A 88 -5.68 33.85 2.60
C ASP A 88 -5.21 33.64 1.14
N GLY A 89 -5.94 32.86 0.35
CA GLY A 89 -5.63 32.56 -1.06
C GLY A 89 -4.66 31.40 -1.28
N THR A 90 -4.08 30.81 -0.22
CA THR A 90 -3.25 29.61 -0.31
C THR A 90 -4.09 28.35 -0.58
N TYR A 91 -3.48 27.28 -1.10
CA TYR A 91 -4.19 26.00 -1.28
C TYR A 91 -4.19 25.18 0.00
N VAL A 92 -5.31 24.49 0.26
CA VAL A 92 -5.42 23.55 1.36
C VAL A 92 -4.40 22.43 1.16
N GLN A 93 -3.61 22.11 2.18
CA GLN A 93 -2.65 21.01 2.13
C GLN A 93 -3.34 19.68 2.43
N ARG A 94 -2.96 18.59 1.74
CA ARG A 94 -3.44 17.24 2.01
C ARG A 94 -2.28 16.25 2.12
N VAL A 95 -2.41 15.30 3.04
CA VAL A 95 -1.44 14.20 3.23
C VAL A 95 -1.79 13.06 2.27
N VAL A 96 -0.85 12.62 1.44
CA VAL A 96 -1.02 11.48 0.53
C VAL A 96 -0.57 10.21 1.24
N LYS A 97 -1.49 9.58 1.98
CA LYS A 97 -1.20 8.36 2.76
C LYS A 97 -0.83 7.16 1.89
N TYR A 98 -1.40 7.05 0.69
CA TYR A 98 -1.16 5.93 -0.24
C TYR A 98 -0.78 6.47 -1.62
N GLU A 99 0.28 5.91 -2.18
CA GLU A 99 0.75 6.14 -3.54
C GLU A 99 0.28 5.00 -4.45
N GLN A 100 -0.17 5.37 -5.65
CA GLN A 100 -0.37 4.49 -6.80
C GLN A 100 0.72 4.77 -7.82
N PRO A 101 1.24 3.79 -8.55
CA PRO A 101 2.20 4.03 -9.62
C PRO A 101 1.73 5.14 -10.56
N ALA A 102 2.64 6.05 -10.91
CA ALA A 102 2.28 7.23 -11.68
C ALA A 102 1.77 6.83 -13.08
N GLY A 103 0.68 7.47 -13.52
CA GLY A 103 0.09 7.20 -14.83
C GLY A 103 -0.92 6.05 -14.85
N GLU A 104 -1.15 5.39 -13.73
CA GLU A 104 -2.19 4.37 -13.63
C GLU A 104 -3.53 4.93 -13.15
N ALA A 105 -4.62 4.42 -13.73
CA ALA A 105 -5.96 4.71 -13.26
C ALA A 105 -6.20 4.07 -11.89
N VAL A 106 -6.94 4.76 -11.01
CA VAL A 106 -7.39 4.21 -9.72
C VAL A 106 -8.17 2.92 -9.99
N ARG A 107 -7.68 1.78 -9.50
CA ARG A 107 -8.41 0.50 -9.53
C ARG A 107 -8.91 0.16 -8.13
N VAL A 108 -10.12 -0.37 -8.07
CA VAL A 108 -10.71 -0.88 -6.82
C VAL A 108 -10.05 -2.22 -6.49
N ASP A 109 -9.56 -2.37 -5.27
CA ASP A 109 -9.01 -3.63 -4.77
C ASP A 109 -10.12 -4.69 -4.70
N GLY A 110 -9.84 -5.87 -5.27
CA GLY A 110 -10.79 -6.96 -5.44
C GLY A 110 -10.65 -8.05 -4.37
N ARG A 111 -11.63 -8.97 -4.33
CA ARG A 111 -11.54 -10.19 -3.53
C ARG A 111 -10.41 -11.07 -4.10
N LEU A 112 -9.57 -11.65 -3.21
CA LEU A 112 -8.61 -12.70 -3.55
C LEU A 112 -9.29 -13.77 -4.43
N PRO A 113 -8.65 -14.31 -5.49
CA PRO A 113 -9.21 -15.43 -6.22
C PRO A 113 -9.47 -16.58 -5.25
N ALA A 114 -10.65 -17.19 -5.37
CA ALA A 114 -11.11 -18.28 -4.51
C ALA A 114 -10.27 -19.55 -4.71
N ALA A 115 -9.07 -19.58 -4.14
CA ALA A 115 -8.23 -20.78 -4.04
C ALA A 115 -7.79 -21.06 -2.59
N LEU A 116 -8.53 -20.51 -1.62
CA LEU A 116 -8.54 -20.97 -0.23
C LEU A 116 -10.00 -21.27 0.15
N SER A 117 -10.59 -22.25 -0.54
CA SER A 117 -11.68 -23.02 0.05
C SER A 117 -11.04 -23.92 1.08
N VAL A 118 -10.90 -23.43 2.31
CA VAL A 118 -10.71 -24.31 3.45
C VAL A 118 -12.06 -25.00 3.63
N SER A 119 -12.22 -26.15 2.98
CA SER A 119 -13.28 -27.09 3.31
C SER A 119 -13.05 -27.51 4.75
N ILE A 120 -13.90 -27.01 5.63
CA ILE A 120 -14.04 -27.54 6.99
C ILE A 120 -14.85 -28.82 6.81
N GLY A 121 -14.17 -29.95 6.95
CA GLY A 121 -14.75 -31.30 6.99
C GLY A 121 -14.06 -32.09 8.10
#